data_AF-A0A3B9YXT3-F1
#
_entry.id   AF-A0A3B9YXT3-F1
#
_cell.length_a   1.000
_cell.length_b   1.000
_cell.length_c   1.000
_cell.angle_alpha   90.00
_cell.angle_beta   90.00
_cell.angle_gamma   90.00
#
_symmetry.space_group_name_H-M   'P 1'
#
loop_
_entity.id
_entity.type
_entity.pdbx_description
1 polymer ?
#
loop_
_entity_poly.entity_id
_entity_poly.type
_entity_poly.pdbx_seq_one_letter_code
_entity_poly.pdbx_strand_id
1 'polypeptide(L)'
;RALEGPREGHIIRDRRGRRMNRKAVVVRFYRLYKSLGFQGVSSHSGRRTFITRLANKIVGAGGSLRDVQQLAGHSSLSTTQRYIEGNSDAKRRAVAMI
;
A
#
# COMPACT_ATOMS: atom_id res chain seq x y z
N ARG A 1 -7.22 -21.11 4.42
CA ARG A 1 -5.96 -21.82 4.78
C ARG A 1 -4.90 -20.75 5.06
N ALA A 2 -4.79 -20.28 6.29
CA ALA A 2 -3.77 -19.29 6.65
C ALA A 2 -2.38 -19.94 6.56
N LEU A 3 -1.42 -19.24 5.96
CA LEU A 3 -0.03 -19.67 5.92
C LEU A 3 0.49 -19.62 7.36
N GLU A 4 0.66 -20.77 8.02
CA GLU A 4 1.37 -20.83 9.31
C GLU A 4 2.83 -20.41 9.06
N GLY A 5 3.09 -19.13 9.27
CA GLY A 5 4.43 -18.58 9.28
C GLY A 5 5.23 -19.09 10.50
N PRO A 6 6.54 -18.85 10.52
CA PRO A 6 7.37 -19.24 11.66
C PRO A 6 6.82 -18.59 12.95
N ARG A 7 6.56 -19.42 13.97
CA ARG A 7 6.08 -18.97 15.29
C ARG A 7 7.10 -18.08 16.01
N GLU A 8 8.38 -18.23 15.67
CA GLU A 8 9.48 -17.40 16.18
C GLU A 8 10.47 -17.01 15.06
N GLY A 9 11.07 -15.82 15.21
CA GLY A 9 12.04 -15.26 14.26
C GLY A 9 11.40 -14.51 13.09
N HIS A 10 12.19 -14.25 12.05
CA HIS A 10 11.74 -13.39 10.94
C HIS A 10 10.95 -14.17 9.87
N ILE A 11 9.81 -13.61 9.46
CA ILE A 11 8.99 -14.15 8.36
C ILE A 11 9.74 -14.08 7.02
N ILE A 12 10.41 -12.94 6.74
CA ILE A 12 11.19 -12.76 5.51
C ILE A 12 12.67 -13.00 5.79
N ARG A 13 13.23 -14.02 5.12
CA ARG A 13 14.61 -14.48 5.30
C ARG A 13 15.43 -14.36 4.01
N ASP A 14 16.74 -14.16 4.15
CA ASP A 14 17.69 -14.24 3.04
C ASP A 14 17.91 -15.70 2.61
N ARG A 15 18.70 -15.91 1.54
CA ARG A 15 19.02 -17.25 1.03
C ARG A 15 19.76 -18.15 2.04
N ARG A 16 20.31 -17.57 3.11
CA ARG A 16 21.01 -18.28 4.19
C ARG A 16 20.12 -18.45 5.43
N GLY A 17 18.82 -18.17 5.33
CA GLY A 17 17.87 -18.30 6.44
C GLY A 17 17.91 -17.19 7.49
N ARG A 18 18.70 -16.12 7.28
CA ARG A 18 18.87 -15.00 8.23
C ARG A 18 17.86 -13.89 7.94
N ARG A 19 17.72 -12.90 8.84
CA ARG A 19 16.88 -11.72 8.61
C ARG A 19 17.22 -11.05 7.28
N MET A 20 16.22 -10.87 6.41
CA MET A 20 16.41 -10.05 5.22
C MET A 20 16.57 -8.58 5.61
N ASN A 21 17.63 -7.92 5.15
CA ASN A 21 17.81 -6.49 5.40
C ASN A 21 16.99 -5.61 4.44
N ARG A 22 16.77 -4.34 4.82
CA ARG A 22 15.98 -3.38 4.03
C ARG A 22 16.48 -3.21 2.60
N LYS A 23 17.81 -3.12 2.40
CA LYS A 23 18.40 -2.94 1.06
C LYS A 23 18.08 -4.13 0.15
N ALA A 24 18.12 -5.35 0.67
CA ALA A 24 17.78 -6.56 -0.08
C ALA A 24 16.32 -6.54 -0.55
N VAL A 25 15.38 -6.07 0.28
CA VAL A 25 13.98 -5.89 -0.11
C VAL A 25 13.86 -4.88 -1.25
N VAL A 26 14.51 -3.73 -1.14
CA VAL A 26 14.49 -2.68 -2.19
C VAL A 26 15.03 -3.22 -3.51
N VAL A 27 16.20 -3.89 -3.48
CA VAL A 27 16.80 -4.49 -4.68
C VAL A 27 15.92 -5.58 -5.28
N ARG A 28 15.23 -6.38 -4.44
CA ARG A 28 14.31 -7.42 -4.92
C ARG A 28 13.13 -6.82 -5.69
N PHE A 29 12.51 -5.76 -5.17
CA PHE A 29 11.44 -5.05 -5.89
C PHE A 29 11.94 -4.38 -7.16
N TYR A 30 13.10 -3.72 -7.11
CA TYR A 30 13.70 -3.13 -8.30
C TYR A 30 13.92 -4.17 -9.42
N ARG A 31 14.49 -5.33 -9.09
CA ARG A 31 14.71 -6.42 -10.04
C ARG A 31 13.40 -6.99 -10.58
N LEU A 32 12.41 -7.19 -9.72
CA LEU A 32 11.08 -7.68 -10.11
C LEU A 32 10.41 -6.72 -11.10
N TYR A 33 10.39 -5.43 -10.80
CA TYR A 33 9.77 -4.46 -11.69
C TYR A 33 10.52 -4.34 -13.02
N LYS A 34 11.86 -4.37 -12.98
CA LYS A 34 12.69 -4.36 -14.19
C LYS A 34 12.41 -5.60 -15.06
N SER A 35 12.28 -6.79 -14.48
CA SER A 35 11.99 -8.01 -15.23
C SER A 35 10.59 -8.02 -15.86
N LEU A 36 9.68 -7.20 -15.34
CA LEU A 36 8.34 -6.99 -15.88
C LEU A 36 8.28 -5.81 -16.87
N GLY A 37 9.41 -5.16 -17.19
CA GLY A 37 9.50 -4.06 -18.15
C GLY A 37 9.13 -2.67 -17.60
N PHE A 38 8.82 -2.55 -16.31
CA PHE A 38 8.48 -1.24 -15.72
C PHE A 38 9.71 -0.33 -15.60
N GLN A 39 9.56 0.94 -16.01
CA GLN A 39 10.58 1.98 -15.90
C GLN A 39 10.22 2.99 -14.79
N GLY A 40 11.23 3.57 -14.14
CA GLY A 40 11.02 4.64 -13.15
C GLY A 40 10.32 4.23 -11.85
N VAL A 41 10.14 2.92 -11.60
CA VAL A 41 9.46 2.41 -10.40
C VAL A 41 10.43 1.93 -9.33
N SER A 42 9.98 1.97 -8.07
CA SER A 42 10.75 1.54 -6.91
C SER A 42 9.89 0.67 -5.99
N SER A 43 10.49 0.15 -4.91
CA SER A 43 9.75 -0.54 -3.84
C SER A 43 8.57 0.28 -3.29
N HIS A 44 8.62 1.62 -3.36
CA HIS A 44 7.51 2.47 -2.93
C HIS A 44 6.36 2.51 -3.93
N SER A 45 6.59 2.28 -5.22
CA SER A 45 5.55 2.40 -6.25
C SER A 45 4.35 1.51 -5.95
N GLY A 46 4.57 0.24 -5.58
CA GLY A 46 3.49 -0.67 -5.19
C GLY A 46 2.70 -0.19 -3.96
N ARG A 47 3.39 0.36 -2.96
CA ARG A 47 2.73 0.95 -1.76
C ARG A 47 1.88 2.16 -2.13
N ARG A 48 2.37 3.05 -2.99
CA ARG A 48 1.63 4.22 -3.46
C ARG A 48 0.36 3.78 -4.21
N THR A 49 0.50 2.82 -5.14
CA THR A 49 -0.63 2.23 -5.87
C THR A 49 -1.66 1.60 -4.93
N PHE A 50 -1.21 0.87 -3.90
CA PHE A 50 -2.10 0.29 -2.89
C PHE A 50 -2.91 1.38 -2.17
N ILE A 51 -2.24 2.42 -1.66
CA ILE A 51 -2.91 3.50 -0.90
C ILE A 51 -3.91 4.24 -1.79
N THR A 52 -3.52 4.63 -3.00
CA THR A 52 -4.42 5.30 -3.96
C THR A 52 -5.65 4.44 -4.28
N ARG A 53 -5.47 3.15 -4.56
CA ARG A 53 -6.59 2.25 -4.85
C ARG A 53 -7.49 2.04 -3.63
N LEU A 54 -6.89 1.91 -2.45
CA LEU A 54 -7.62 1.71 -1.21
C LEU A 54 -8.46 2.95 -0.88
N ALA A 55 -7.90 4.15 -0.99
CA ALA A 55 -8.63 5.40 -0.75
C ALA A 55 -9.90 5.53 -1.61
N ASN A 56 -9.83 5.11 -2.87
CA ASN A 56 -10.98 5.15 -3.78
C ASN A 56 -12.04 4.07 -3.47
N LYS A 57 -11.63 2.94 -2.90
CA LYS A 57 -12.52 1.79 -2.66
C LYS A 57 -13.06 1.70 -1.24
N ILE A 58 -12.40 2.34 -0.27
CA ILE A 58 -12.68 2.15 1.16
C ILE A 58 -14.13 2.48 1.53
N VAL A 59 -14.70 3.50 0.88
CA VAL A 59 -16.10 3.93 1.11
C VAL A 59 -17.07 2.83 0.71
N GLY A 60 -16.84 2.15 -0.42
CA GLY A 60 -17.66 1.02 -0.85
C GLY A 60 -17.57 -0.20 0.07
N ALA A 61 -16.53 -0.29 0.90
CA ALA A 61 -16.37 -1.30 1.94
C ALA A 61 -16.92 -0.86 3.31
N GLY A 62 -17.60 0.30 3.39
CA GLY A 62 -18.12 0.87 4.63
C GLY A 62 -17.04 1.50 5.53
N GLY A 63 -15.83 1.69 5.02
CA GLY A 63 -14.74 2.33 5.75
C GLY A 63 -14.56 3.81 5.39
N SER A 64 -13.55 4.42 6.00
CA SER A 64 -13.23 5.84 5.94
C SER A 64 -11.78 6.10 5.56
N LEU A 65 -11.44 7.36 5.29
CA LEU A 65 -10.04 7.77 5.08
C LEU A 65 -9.14 7.55 6.31
N ARG A 66 -9.72 7.45 7.51
CA ARG A 66 -8.98 7.10 8.72
C ARG A 66 -8.48 5.66 8.68
N ASP A 67 -9.29 4.74 8.16
CA ASP A 67 -8.92 3.34 8.00
C ASP A 67 -7.79 3.19 6.96
N VAL A 68 -7.85 3.97 5.87
CA VAL A 68 -6.76 4.06 4.89
C VAL A 68 -5.46 4.54 5.56
N GLN A 69 -5.53 5.56 6.41
CA GLN A 69 -4.37 6.07 7.14
C GLN A 69 -3.76 5.00 8.06
N GLN A 70 -4.60 4.26 8.79
CA GLN A 70 -4.15 3.19 9.69
C GLN A 70 -3.51 2.04 8.91
N LEU A 71 -4.13 1.60 7.80
CA LEU A 71 -3.59 0.55 6.93
C LEU A 71 -2.29 0.98 6.23
N ALA A 72 -2.17 2.26 5.90
CA ALA A 72 -0.91 2.82 5.42
C ALA A 72 0.14 2.90 6.55
N GLY A 73 -0.26 3.00 7.82
CA GLY A 73 0.65 3.28 8.93
C GLY A 73 1.19 4.70 8.88
N HIS A 74 0.37 5.67 8.46
CA HIS A 74 0.72 7.08 8.49
C HIS A 74 0.34 7.70 9.84
N SER A 75 1.21 8.55 10.38
CA SER A 75 0.93 9.29 11.62
C SER A 75 -0.12 10.38 11.43
N SER A 76 -0.27 10.92 10.21
CA SER A 76 -1.21 11.99 9.89
C SER A 76 -2.07 11.67 8.67
N LEU A 77 -3.31 12.18 8.67
CA LEU A 77 -4.17 12.19 7.49
C LEU A 77 -3.55 12.97 6.33
N SER A 78 -2.80 14.05 6.61
CA SER A 78 -2.13 14.85 5.58
C SER A 78 -1.13 14.05 4.73
N THR A 79 -0.52 13.00 5.29
CA THR A 79 0.33 12.10 4.51
C THR A 79 -0.50 11.20 3.59
N THR A 80 -1.67 10.74 4.04
CA THR A 80 -2.60 9.94 3.24
C THR A 80 -3.28 10.77 2.15
N GLN A 81 -3.61 12.03 2.42
CA GLN A 81 -4.25 12.96 1.49
C GLN A 81 -3.48 13.13 0.19
N ARG A 82 -2.14 13.01 0.19
CA ARG A 82 -1.30 13.07 -1.02
C ARG A 82 -1.62 11.98 -2.06
N TYR A 83 -2.37 10.96 -1.69
CA TYR A 83 -2.78 9.85 -2.55
C TYR A 83 -4.24 9.94 -3.01
N ILE A 84 -4.96 10.98 -2.60
CA ILE A 84 -6.40 11.13 -2.78
C ILE A 84 -6.62 12.27 -3.77
N GLU A 85 -7.28 11.96 -4.87
CA GLU A 85 -7.72 12.96 -5.84
C GLU A 85 -9.20 13.25 -5.64
N GLY A 86 -9.56 14.53 -5.70
CA GLY A 86 -10.96 14.94 -5.58
C GLY A 86 -11.74 14.57 -6.85
N ASN A 87 -12.92 13.97 -6.69
CA ASN A 87 -13.82 13.64 -7.79
C ASN A 87 -15.08 14.52 -7.73
N SER A 88 -15.24 15.42 -8.70
CA SER A 88 -16.36 16.38 -8.73
C SER A 88 -17.73 15.69 -8.85
N ASP A 89 -17.84 14.61 -9.60
CA ASP A 89 -19.11 13.89 -9.73
C ASP A 89 -19.48 13.13 -8.47
N ALA A 90 -18.47 12.57 -7.78
CA ALA A 90 -18.68 11.96 -6.47
C ALA A 90 -19.18 12.98 -5.45
N LYS A 91 -18.65 14.22 -5.47
CA LYS A 91 -19.14 15.31 -4.61
C LYS A 91 -20.61 15.64 -4.89
N ARG A 92 -20.99 15.79 -6.16
CA ARG A 92 -22.39 16.07 -6.54
C ARG A 92 -23.33 14.97 -6.07
N ARG A 93 -22.97 13.71 -6.30
CA ARG A 93 -23.76 12.56 -5.82
C ARG A 93 -23.87 12.53 -4.30
N ALA A 94 -22.78 12.81 -3.59
CA ALA A 94 -22.79 12.83 -2.12
C ALA A 94 -23.74 13.90 -1.55
N VAL A 95 -23.79 15.09 -2.15
CA VAL A 95 -24.73 16.14 -1.72
C VAL A 95 -26.18 15.75 -2.03
N ALA A 96 -26.44 15.08 -3.15
CA ALA A 96 -27.79 14.63 -3.50
C ALA A 96 -28.33 13.48 -2.61
N MET A 97 -27.48 12.90 -1.75
CA MET A 97 -27.86 11.83 -0.82
C MET A 97 -28.31 12.35 0.56
N ILE A 98 -28.24 13.67 0.79
CA ILE A 98 -28.68 14.34 2.02
C ILE A 98 -29.77 15.35 1.69
#